data_AF-A0A154NYF4-F1
#
_entry.id   AF-A0A154NYF4-F1
#
_cell.length_a   1.000
_cell.length_b   1.000
_cell.length_c   1.000
_cell.angle_alpha   90.00
_cell.angle_beta   90.00
_cell.angle_gamma   90.00
#
_symmetry.space_group_name_H-M   'P 1'
#
loop_
_entity.id
_entity.type
_entity.pdbx_description
1 polymer ?
#
loop_
_entity_poly.entity_id
_entity_poly.type
_entity_poly.pdbx_seq_one_letter_code
_entity_poly.pdbx_strand_id
1 'polypeptide(L)'
;MTGHISFCLLLFLTGRCDCMLLGTISPVLDRNATHYCQICANHTMCQFPLEMPGTRCRGLEREEIDEQGVETILQWHNTYRNIVANGDEQRGNPGPQRPAKYMMELIWDDELAHIAKRWALRCNLFEKDQCRDVGK
;
A
#
# COMPACT_ATOMS: atom_id res chain seq x y z
N MET A 1 15.29 -43.50 14.21
CA MET A 1 14.24 -43.59 13.18
C MET A 1 12.91 -43.54 13.89
N THR A 2 12.38 -42.33 14.10
CA THR A 2 11.13 -42.05 14.83
C THR A 2 10.03 -41.82 13.82
N GLY A 3 9.08 -42.75 13.72
CA GLY A 3 7.91 -42.63 12.84
C GLY A 3 6.76 -41.92 13.55
N HIS A 4 6.37 -40.76 13.04
CA HIS A 4 5.14 -40.07 13.43
C HIS A 4 3.93 -40.81 12.87
N ILE A 5 3.08 -41.36 13.75
CA ILE A 5 1.79 -41.92 13.38
C ILE A 5 0.77 -40.78 13.36
N SER A 6 0.13 -40.62 12.21
CA SER A 6 -0.83 -39.56 11.88
C SER A 6 -2.07 -39.57 12.80
N PHE A 7 -2.36 -38.42 13.42
CA PHE A 7 -3.50 -38.17 14.33
C PHE A 7 -4.87 -38.12 13.61
N CYS A 8 -5.03 -38.83 12.49
CA CYS A 8 -6.23 -38.77 11.66
C CYS A 8 -7.20 -39.95 11.86
N LEU A 9 -6.99 -40.79 12.89
CA LEU A 9 -7.70 -42.09 13.00
C LEU A 9 -8.41 -42.37 14.34
N LEU A 10 -8.66 -41.35 15.17
CA LEU A 10 -9.34 -41.54 16.46
C LEU A 10 -10.61 -40.69 16.67
N LEU A 11 -11.33 -40.32 15.60
CA LEU A 11 -12.60 -39.57 15.71
C LEU A 11 -13.83 -40.28 15.13
N PHE A 12 -13.90 -41.63 15.18
CA PHE A 12 -15.08 -42.36 14.67
C PHE A 12 -15.88 -43.20 15.68
N LEU A 13 -15.66 -43.11 16.99
CA LEU A 13 -16.37 -44.03 17.92
C LEU A 13 -16.97 -43.43 19.20
N THR A 14 -17.14 -42.11 19.31
CA THR A 14 -18.03 -41.57 20.35
C THR A 14 -18.96 -40.52 19.76
N GLY A 15 -20.21 -40.95 19.52
CA GLY A 15 -21.32 -40.12 19.06
C GLY A 15 -21.76 -39.11 20.12
N ARG A 16 -20.93 -38.08 20.34
CA ARG A 16 -21.30 -36.81 20.96
C ARG A 16 -20.54 -35.71 20.24
N CYS A 17 -21.21 -35.08 19.29
CA CYS A 17 -20.73 -33.85 18.66
C CYS A 17 -21.03 -32.69 19.62
N ASP A 18 -20.33 -32.66 20.76
CA ASP A 18 -20.24 -31.48 21.61
C ASP A 18 -18.81 -30.97 21.51
N CYS A 19 -18.57 -30.19 20.44
CA CYS A 19 -17.44 -29.28 20.39
C CYS A 19 -18.00 -27.87 20.22
N MET A 20 -18.66 -27.40 21.28
CA MET A 20 -18.74 -25.98 21.61
C MET A 20 -17.32 -25.47 21.93
N LEU A 21 -16.48 -25.41 20.91
CA LEU A 21 -15.40 -24.44 20.80
C LEU A 21 -15.55 -23.82 19.42
N LEU A 22 -16.60 -23.02 19.27
CA LEU A 22 -16.63 -21.88 18.36
C LEU A 22 -15.56 -20.89 18.86
N GLY A 23 -14.30 -21.27 18.71
CA GLY A 23 -13.21 -20.33 18.66
C GLY A 23 -13.44 -19.54 17.38
N THR A 24 -14.09 -18.40 17.50
CA THR A 24 -14.09 -17.41 16.44
C THR A 24 -12.63 -17.16 16.11
N ILE A 25 -12.16 -17.63 14.96
CA ILE A 25 -10.98 -17.08 14.32
C ILE A 25 -11.40 -15.66 14.00
N SER A 26 -11.24 -14.74 14.95
CA SER A 26 -11.34 -13.33 14.67
C SER A 26 -10.32 -13.09 13.56
N PRO A 27 -10.72 -12.58 12.38
CA PRO A 27 -9.72 -12.12 11.43
C PRO A 27 -8.87 -11.13 12.23
N VAL A 28 -7.57 -11.38 12.28
CA VAL A 28 -6.62 -10.41 12.84
C VAL A 28 -6.75 -9.20 11.93
N LEU A 29 -7.67 -8.29 12.25
CA LEU A 29 -7.72 -6.99 11.65
C LEU A 29 -6.40 -6.36 12.04
N ASP A 30 -5.56 -6.14 11.03
CA ASP A 30 -4.29 -5.46 11.19
C ASP A 30 -4.52 -4.18 11.98
N ARG A 31 -3.83 -4.06 13.12
CA ARG A 31 -3.93 -2.89 14.01
C ARG A 31 -3.63 -1.61 13.22
N ASN A 32 -2.83 -1.69 12.16
CA ASN A 32 -2.55 -0.57 11.27
C ASN A 32 -3.77 -0.15 10.42
N ALA A 33 -4.54 -1.11 9.88
CA ALA A 33 -5.77 -0.80 9.14
C ALA A 33 -6.76 -0.02 10.01
N THR A 34 -6.83 -0.33 11.31
CA THR A 34 -7.73 0.37 12.24
C THR A 34 -7.39 1.85 12.43
N HIS A 35 -6.10 2.23 12.40
CA HIS A 35 -5.68 3.64 12.50
C HIS A 35 -6.07 4.44 11.25
N TYR A 36 -5.78 3.92 10.07
CA TYR A 36 -6.13 4.59 8.81
C TYR A 36 -7.66 4.76 8.62
N CYS A 37 -8.46 3.81 9.13
CA CYS A 37 -9.92 3.95 9.14
C CYS A 37 -10.40 5.13 10.01
N GLN A 38 -9.63 5.56 11.00
CA GLN A 38 -9.96 6.71 11.85
C GLN A 38 -9.64 8.05 11.18
N ILE A 39 -8.63 8.10 10.31
CA ILE A 39 -8.33 9.27 9.48
C ILE A 39 -9.53 9.56 8.58
N CYS A 40 -10.01 8.54 7.87
CA CYS A 40 -11.19 8.59 7.02
C CYS A 40 -11.70 7.18 6.72
N ALA A 41 -13.03 6.98 6.68
CA ALA A 41 -13.63 5.66 6.49
C ALA A 41 -13.31 5.02 5.12
N ASN A 42 -12.99 5.83 4.12
CA ASN A 42 -12.63 5.40 2.76
C ASN A 42 -11.12 5.50 2.48
N HIS A 43 -10.28 5.52 3.52
CA HIS A 43 -8.83 5.48 3.35
C HIS A 43 -8.39 4.26 2.53
N THR A 44 -7.40 4.39 1.64
CA THR A 44 -6.88 3.28 0.83
C THR A 44 -6.53 2.05 1.69
N MET A 45 -5.82 2.25 2.79
CA MET A 45 -5.45 1.19 3.73
C MET A 45 -6.63 0.59 4.52
N CYS A 46 -7.71 1.35 4.69
CA CYS A 46 -8.93 0.88 5.35
C CYS A 46 -9.80 0.05 4.39
N GLN A 47 -9.98 0.54 3.16
CA GLN A 47 -10.74 -0.16 2.12
C GLN A 47 -10.07 -1.47 1.69
N PHE A 48 -8.74 -1.49 1.69
CA PHE A 48 -7.95 -2.64 1.28
C PHE A 48 -7.01 -3.01 2.44
N PRO A 49 -7.49 -3.72 3.48
CA PRO A 49 -6.67 -4.06 4.65
C PRO A 49 -5.59 -5.12 4.33
N LEU A 50 -5.79 -5.90 3.27
CA LEU A 50 -4.86 -6.93 2.81
C LEU A 50 -4.19 -6.55 1.49
N GLU A 51 -2.94 -6.97 1.30
CA GLU A 51 -2.17 -6.76 0.06
C GLU A 51 -2.54 -7.75 -1.06
N MET A 52 -3.84 -7.80 -1.37
CA MET A 52 -4.38 -8.60 -2.45
C MET A 52 -4.66 -7.73 -3.69
N PRO A 53 -4.20 -8.16 -4.88
CA PRO A 53 -4.48 -7.44 -6.12
C PRO A 53 -5.98 -7.34 -6.37
N GLY A 54 -6.40 -6.25 -7.00
CA GLY A 54 -7.76 -6.08 -7.50
C GLY A 54 -8.05 -7.02 -8.66
N THR A 55 -9.33 -7.31 -8.90
CA THR A 55 -9.80 -8.15 -10.02
C THR A 55 -9.46 -7.58 -11.40
N ARG A 56 -9.13 -6.28 -11.47
CA ARG A 56 -8.69 -5.59 -12.69
C ARG A 56 -7.21 -5.84 -13.03
N CYS A 57 -6.42 -6.32 -12.08
CA CYS A 57 -5.03 -6.69 -12.33
C CYS A 57 -4.96 -8.01 -13.10
N ARG A 58 -4.49 -7.97 -14.35
CA ARG A 58 -4.29 -9.16 -15.19
C ARG A 58 -2.80 -9.35 -15.42
N GLY A 59 -2.29 -10.57 -15.19
CA GLY A 59 -0.88 -10.89 -15.40
C GLY A 59 0.06 -10.06 -14.52
N LEU A 60 -0.32 -9.79 -13.27
CA LEU A 60 0.49 -8.98 -12.38
C LEU A 60 1.78 -9.72 -12.03
N GLU A 61 2.90 -9.18 -12.49
CA GLU A 61 4.23 -9.49 -11.98
C GLU A 61 4.49 -8.59 -10.77
N ARG A 62 4.74 -9.20 -9.61
CA ARG A 62 5.05 -8.45 -8.40
C ARG A 62 6.54 -8.14 -8.38
N GLU A 63 6.89 -6.96 -8.88
CA GLU A 63 8.19 -6.36 -8.65
C GLU A 63 8.05 -5.27 -7.61
N GLU A 64 8.89 -5.33 -6.58
CA GLU A 64 9.01 -4.23 -5.63
C GLU A 64 9.95 -3.18 -6.22
N ILE A 65 9.68 -1.90 -5.92
CA ILE A 65 10.62 -0.84 -6.28
C ILE A 65 11.84 -1.03 -5.40
N ASP A 66 12.98 -1.32 -6.02
CA ASP A 66 14.26 -1.48 -5.33
C ASP A 66 14.87 -0.11 -4.98
N GLU A 67 16.00 -0.14 -4.26
CA GLU A 67 16.71 1.08 -3.84
C GLU A 67 17.09 1.97 -5.03
N GLN A 68 17.49 1.37 -6.15
CA GLN A 68 17.84 2.11 -7.36
C GLN A 68 16.61 2.79 -7.99
N GLY A 69 15.46 2.11 -7.98
CA GLY A 69 14.18 2.66 -8.40
C GLY A 69 13.76 3.84 -7.53
N VAL A 70 13.88 3.73 -6.20
CA VAL A 70 13.60 4.82 -5.26
C VAL A 70 14.50 6.03 -5.52
N GLU A 71 15.81 5.81 -5.67
CA GLU A 71 16.79 6.86 -5.98
C GLU A 71 16.44 7.56 -7.31
N THR A 72 16.12 6.78 -8.35
CA THR A 72 15.75 7.31 -9.66
C THR A 72 14.50 8.20 -9.57
N ILE A 73 13.47 7.75 -8.85
CA ILE A 73 12.24 8.53 -8.66
C ILE A 73 12.55 9.86 -7.96
N LEU A 74 13.30 9.83 -6.86
CA LEU A 74 13.67 11.04 -6.12
C LEU A 74 14.51 12.00 -6.97
N GLN A 75 15.53 11.47 -7.66
CA GLN A 75 16.42 12.25 -8.51
C GLN A 75 15.64 13.03 -9.57
N TRP A 76 14.73 12.37 -10.28
CA TRP A 76 13.93 13.05 -11.31
C TRP A 76 12.98 14.09 -10.73
N HIS A 77 12.30 13.78 -9.61
CA HIS A 77 11.43 14.77 -8.97
C HIS A 77 12.21 16.01 -8.52
N ASN A 78 13.35 15.82 -7.85
CA ASN A 78 14.18 16.93 -7.37
C ASN A 78 14.82 17.71 -8.52
N THR A 79 15.21 17.03 -9.61
CA THR A 79 15.71 17.69 -10.82
C THR A 79 14.67 18.64 -11.41
N TYR A 80 13.42 18.18 -11.62
CA TYR A 80 12.36 19.04 -12.16
C TYR A 80 11.96 20.15 -11.19
N ARG A 81 11.92 19.87 -9.87
CA ARG A 81 11.68 20.89 -8.85
C ARG A 81 12.74 21.99 -8.89
N ASN A 82 14.02 21.63 -9.06
CA ASN A 82 15.13 22.57 -9.17
C ASN A 82 15.06 23.40 -10.45
N ILE A 83 14.72 22.80 -11.60
CA ILE A 83 14.49 23.52 -12.87
C ILE A 83 13.39 24.59 -12.69
N VAL A 84 12.27 24.24 -12.06
CA VAL A 84 11.19 25.21 -11.79
C VAL A 84 11.64 26.26 -10.78
N ALA A 85 12.32 25.87 -9.70
CA ALA A 85 12.77 26.79 -8.65
C ALA A 85 13.75 27.85 -9.18
N ASN A 86 14.63 27.48 -10.11
CA ASN A 86 15.56 28.39 -10.77
C ASN A 86 14.89 29.31 -11.81
N GLY A 87 13.67 29.01 -12.24
CA GLY A 87 12.97 29.75 -13.30
C GLY A 87 13.37 29.30 -14.71
N ASP A 88 13.95 28.10 -14.85
CA ASP A 88 14.44 27.57 -16.12
C ASP A 88 13.32 26.91 -16.96
N GLU A 89 12.16 26.60 -16.37
CA GLU A 89 11.00 26.00 -17.07
C GLU A 89 10.23 27.02 -17.92
N GLN A 90 10.47 26.98 -19.23
CA GLN A 90 9.89 27.93 -20.19
C GLN A 90 8.42 27.63 -20.58
N ARG A 91 7.94 26.39 -20.35
CA ARG A 91 6.58 26.00 -20.76
C ARG A 91 5.51 26.56 -19.81
N GLY A 92 4.37 26.96 -20.36
CA GLY A 92 3.21 27.44 -19.60
C GLY A 92 2.18 28.11 -20.51
N ASN A 93 0.97 28.37 -20.00
CA ASN A 93 -0.05 29.15 -20.70
C ASN A 93 -0.77 30.11 -19.73
N PRO A 94 -0.26 31.35 -19.53
CA PRO A 94 0.97 31.89 -20.10
C PRO A 94 2.24 31.30 -19.44
N GLY A 95 3.37 31.33 -20.14
CA GLY A 95 4.70 30.96 -19.61
C GLY A 95 5.63 32.17 -19.49
N PRO A 96 6.83 32.01 -18.90
CA PRO A 96 7.39 30.81 -18.27
C PRO A 96 6.86 30.57 -16.85
N GLN A 97 7.16 29.41 -16.24
CA GLN A 97 6.92 29.20 -14.82
C GLN A 97 7.81 30.13 -13.99
N ARG A 98 7.28 30.70 -12.90
CA ARG A 98 8.04 31.64 -12.05
C ARG A 98 9.01 30.88 -11.13
N PRO A 99 10.20 31.43 -10.86
CA PRO A 99 11.14 30.85 -9.90
C PRO A 99 10.55 30.82 -8.48
N ALA A 100 11.05 29.91 -7.66
CA ALA A 100 10.59 29.70 -6.29
C ALA A 100 11.74 29.91 -5.30
N LYS A 101 11.54 30.82 -4.33
CA LYS A 101 12.57 31.12 -3.30
C LYS A 101 12.78 29.98 -2.31
N TYR A 102 11.75 29.17 -2.06
CA TYR A 102 11.76 28.11 -1.05
C TYR A 102 11.15 26.82 -1.61
N MET A 103 11.91 26.10 -2.43
CA MET A 103 11.54 24.79 -2.96
C MET A 103 12.51 23.73 -2.41
N MET A 104 12.12 23.04 -1.35
CA MET A 104 12.95 22.01 -0.72
C MET A 104 13.01 20.73 -1.57
N GLU A 105 14.09 19.97 -1.44
CA GLU A 105 14.18 18.63 -2.01
C GLU A 105 13.21 17.67 -1.30
N LEU A 106 12.68 16.73 -2.07
CA LEU A 106 11.91 15.61 -1.55
C LEU A 106 12.86 14.55 -1.02
N ILE A 107 12.41 13.89 0.05
CA ILE A 107 12.98 12.65 0.58
C ILE A 107 11.96 11.53 0.41
N TRP A 108 12.43 10.29 0.38
CA TRP A 108 11.53 9.15 0.33
C TRP A 108 10.85 8.96 1.69
N ASP A 109 9.59 8.54 1.66
CA ASP A 109 8.79 8.24 2.84
C ASP A 109 8.13 6.87 2.64
N ASP A 110 8.45 5.94 3.54
CA ASP A 110 8.00 4.56 3.43
C ASP A 110 6.50 4.39 3.73
N GLU A 111 5.90 5.27 4.55
CA GLU A 111 4.45 5.23 4.83
C GLU A 111 3.68 5.63 3.57
N LEU A 112 4.08 6.71 2.91
CA LEU A 112 3.53 7.14 1.63
C LEU A 112 3.72 6.07 0.54
N ALA A 113 4.90 5.46 0.47
CA ALA A 113 5.18 4.39 -0.48
C ALA A 113 4.27 3.18 -0.25
N HIS A 114 4.05 2.81 1.01
CA HIS A 114 3.20 1.68 1.37
C HIS A 114 1.72 1.92 1.00
N ILE A 115 1.20 3.11 1.28
CA ILE A 115 -0.17 3.52 0.89
C ILE A 115 -0.29 3.55 -0.64
N ALA A 116 0.72 4.10 -1.34
CA ALA A 116 0.73 4.16 -2.80
C ALA A 116 0.73 2.76 -3.43
N LYS A 117 1.54 1.82 -2.92
CA LYS A 117 1.55 0.41 -3.35
C LYS A 117 0.18 -0.22 -3.14
N ARG A 118 -0.48 0.03 -2.00
CA ARG A 118 -1.82 -0.51 -1.70
C ARG A 118 -2.85 -0.07 -2.74
N TRP A 119 -2.81 1.19 -3.19
CA TRP A 119 -3.68 1.67 -4.27
C TRP A 119 -3.28 1.12 -5.64
N ALA A 120 -1.99 1.08 -5.97
CA ALA A 120 -1.50 0.58 -7.26
C ALA A 120 -1.95 -0.86 -7.52
N LEU A 121 -1.97 -1.70 -6.48
CA LEU A 121 -2.46 -3.08 -6.53
C LEU A 121 -3.96 -3.19 -6.87
N ARG A 122 -4.72 -2.09 -6.96
CA ARG A 122 -6.12 -2.12 -7.44
C ARG A 122 -6.23 -2.12 -8.96
N CYS A 123 -5.16 -1.73 -9.67
CA CYS A 123 -5.12 -1.58 -11.13
C CYS A 123 -6.26 -0.69 -11.67
N ASN A 124 -6.63 0.34 -10.91
CA ASN A 124 -7.62 1.35 -11.28
C ASN A 124 -6.93 2.53 -11.99
N LEU A 125 -6.44 2.30 -13.21
CA LEU A 125 -5.54 3.24 -13.93
C LEU A 125 -6.10 4.65 -14.15
N PHE A 126 -7.42 4.80 -14.18
CA PHE A 126 -8.09 6.07 -14.47
C PHE A 126 -8.80 6.68 -13.26
N GLU A 127 -8.73 6.03 -12.10
CA GLU A 127 -9.38 6.49 -10.88
C GLU A 127 -8.33 6.90 -9.84
N LYS A 128 -8.73 7.84 -8.98
CA LYS A 128 -7.96 8.19 -7.78
C LYS A 128 -8.63 7.55 -6.58
N ASP A 129 -7.83 7.03 -5.67
CA ASP A 129 -8.22 6.81 -4.29
C ASP A 129 -8.75 8.11 -3.67
N GLN A 130 -9.71 7.95 -2.77
CA GLN A 130 -10.48 9.05 -2.21
C GLN A 130 -9.80 9.68 -0.99
N CYS A 131 -8.98 8.90 -0.27
CA CYS A 131 -8.28 9.36 0.92
C CYS A 131 -7.01 8.51 1.16
N ARG A 132 -5.88 9.18 1.36
CA ARG A 132 -4.53 8.59 1.45
C ARG A 132 -3.60 9.39 2.37
N ASP A 133 -4.19 10.08 3.33
CA ASP A 133 -3.47 10.93 4.26
C ASP A 133 -2.72 10.04 5.26
N VAL A 134 -1.48 10.40 5.57
CA VAL A 134 -0.67 9.73 6.59
C VAL A 134 -1.06 10.17 8.00
N GLY A 135 -0.76 9.33 9.00
CA GLY A 135 -0.90 9.72 10.40
C GLY A 135 -0.04 10.94 10.75
N LYS A 136 -0.49 11.74 11.72
CA LYS A 136 0.33 12.82 12.30
C LYS A 136 1.16 12.32 13.47
#